data_AF-A0A2E9YR49-F1
#
_entry.id   AF-A0A2E9YR49-F1
#
_cell.length_a   1.000
_cell.length_b   1.000
_cell.length_c   1.000
_cell.angle_alpha   90.00
_cell.angle_beta   90.00
_cell.angle_gamma   90.00
#
_symmetry.space_group_name_H-M   'P 1'
#
loop_
_entity.id
_entity.type
_entity.pdbx_description
1 polymer ?
#
loop_
_entity_poly.entity_id
_entity_poly.type
_entity_poly.pdbx_seq_one_letter_code
_entity_poly.pdbx_strand_id
1 'polypeptide(L)'
;MSYEPNARTESPPEFWHESAEHSRKIAQAVNGILNGKTNNTFVVTLDAGESKTIVPFSPARSDGSALLFPQNASAAVLARTTDVFATSVAGQVEITHGSAAGGEKFSLVIVG
;
A
#
# COMPACT_ATOMS: atom_id res chain seq x y z
N MET A 1 -3.92 -9.37 11.86
CA MET A 1 -3.95 -8.36 10.80
C MET A 1 -3.20 -8.95 9.64
N SER A 2 -3.81 -9.06 8.46
CA SER A 2 -3.11 -9.46 7.25
C SER A 2 -3.07 -8.30 6.26
N TYR A 3 -1.87 -7.99 5.81
CA TYR A 3 -1.65 -7.15 4.64
C TYR A 3 -0.93 -8.02 3.62
N GLU A 4 -1.50 -8.09 2.42
CA GLU A 4 -0.86 -8.77 1.31
C GLU A 4 -0.51 -7.72 0.26
N PRO A 5 0.77 -7.62 -0.13
CA PRO A 5 1.11 -6.84 -1.31
C PRO A 5 0.35 -7.44 -2.49
N ASN A 6 -0.30 -6.60 -3.31
CA ASN A 6 -0.84 -7.09 -4.57
C ASN A 6 0.34 -7.61 -5.40
N ALA A 7 0.43 -8.93 -5.53
CA ALA A 7 1.65 -9.60 -5.96
C ALA A 7 2.18 -9.08 -7.31
N ARG A 8 3.44 -8.62 -7.33
CA ARG A 8 4.33 -8.62 -8.51
C ARG A 8 5.76 -8.97 -8.13
N THR A 9 6.39 -9.71 -9.04
CA THR A 9 7.64 -10.48 -8.95
C THR A 9 8.90 -9.69 -9.31
N GLU A 10 8.79 -8.40 -9.63
CA GLU A 10 9.93 -7.59 -10.11
C GLU A 10 10.35 -6.60 -9.02
N SER A 11 11.46 -6.92 -8.36
CA SER A 11 12.15 -6.03 -7.43
C SER A 11 12.57 -4.73 -8.15
N PRO A 12 12.68 -3.60 -7.42
CA PRO A 12 13.28 -2.39 -7.95
C PRO A 12 14.61 -2.72 -8.65
N PRO A 13 14.94 -2.09 -9.80
CA PRO A 13 16.20 -2.36 -10.48
C PRO A 13 17.36 -1.96 -9.58
N GLU A 14 18.14 -2.96 -9.16
CA GLU A 14 19.39 -2.75 -8.41
C GLU A 14 20.49 -2.30 -9.38
N PHE A 15 21.61 -1.80 -8.84
CA PHE A 15 22.75 -1.42 -9.68
C PHE A 15 23.37 -2.67 -10.31
N TRP A 16 23.56 -2.64 -11.64
CA TRP A 16 24.25 -3.69 -12.38
C TRP A 16 25.56 -3.17 -12.97
N HIS A 17 26.63 -3.95 -12.81
CA HIS A 17 27.97 -3.60 -13.29
C HIS A 17 28.05 -3.52 -14.83
N GLU A 18 27.14 -4.19 -15.53
CA GLU A 18 27.01 -4.13 -16.98
C GLU A 18 26.02 -3.02 -17.39
N SER A 19 26.53 -1.98 -18.05
CA SER A 19 25.74 -0.79 -18.39
C SER A 19 24.53 -1.07 -19.29
N ALA A 20 24.67 -2.01 -20.23
CA ALA A 20 23.58 -2.39 -21.14
C ALA A 20 22.45 -3.11 -20.41
N GLU A 21 22.78 -4.06 -19.53
CA GLU A 21 21.80 -4.79 -18.72
C GLU A 21 21.12 -3.88 -17.69
N HIS A 22 21.89 -2.98 -17.07
CA HIS A 22 21.34 -1.96 -16.17
C HIS A 22 20.31 -1.07 -16.89
N SER A 23 20.64 -0.58 -18.09
CA SER A 23 19.74 0.26 -18.89
C SER A 23 18.46 -0.50 -19.29
N ARG A 24 18.57 -1.79 -19.61
CA ARG A 24 17.41 -2.65 -19.92
C ARG A 24 16.48 -2.79 -18.72
N LYS A 25 17.02 -3.03 -17.52
CA LYS A 25 16.25 -3.15 -16.28
C LYS A 25 15.55 -1.85 -15.91
N ILE A 26 16.21 -0.71 -16.07
CA ILE A 26 15.60 0.61 -15.89
C ILE A 26 14.44 0.79 -16.88
N ALA A 27 14.64 0.51 -18.17
CA ALA A 27 13.59 0.64 -19.18
C ALA A 27 12.39 -0.27 -18.89
N GLN A 28 12.62 -1.51 -18.41
CA GLN A 28 11.56 -2.41 -17.99
C GLN A 28 10.76 -1.85 -16.80
N ALA A 29 11.43 -1.31 -15.79
CA ALA A 29 10.79 -0.70 -14.63
C ALA A 29 9.96 0.54 -15.03
N VAL A 30 10.51 1.43 -15.86
CA VAL A 30 9.80 2.62 -16.38
C VAL A 30 8.57 2.22 -17.18
N ASN A 31 8.70 1.24 -18.09
CA ASN A 31 7.56 0.72 -18.85
C ASN A 31 6.52 0.07 -17.93
N GLY A 32 6.94 -0.58 -16.84
CA GLY A 32 6.05 -1.08 -15.80
C GLY A 32 5.22 0.05 -15.18
N ILE A 33 5.88 1.10 -14.71
CA ILE A 33 5.25 2.27 -14.10
C ILE A 33 4.26 2.93 -15.07
N LEU A 34 4.64 3.14 -16.34
CA LEU A 34 3.76 3.70 -17.36
C LEU A 34 2.52 2.85 -17.63
N ASN A 35 2.61 1.54 -17.41
CA ASN A 35 1.48 0.61 -17.50
C ASN A 35 0.75 0.42 -16.15
N GLY A 36 0.97 1.31 -15.17
CA GLY A 36 0.30 1.27 -13.87
C GLY A 36 0.76 0.14 -12.94
N LYS A 37 1.91 -0.49 -13.23
CA LYS A 37 2.46 -1.59 -12.43
C LYS A 37 3.39 -1.02 -11.36
N THR A 38 2.80 -0.39 -10.35
CA THR A 38 3.52 0.22 -9.22
C THR A 38 3.46 -0.69 -7.99
N ASN A 39 4.58 -0.85 -7.28
CA ASN A 39 4.70 -1.73 -6.10
C ASN A 39 4.28 -1.02 -4.80
N ASN A 40 3.20 -0.26 -4.86
CA ASN A 40 2.72 0.63 -3.80
C ASN A 40 1.24 0.41 -3.46
N THR A 41 0.66 -0.71 -3.90
CA THR A 41 -0.74 -1.06 -3.67
C THR A 41 -0.85 -2.34 -2.83
N PHE A 42 -1.69 -2.30 -1.81
CA PHE A 42 -1.86 -3.38 -0.83
C PHE A 42 -3.33 -3.69 -0.61
N VAL A 43 -3.63 -4.92 -0.22
CA VAL A 43 -4.93 -5.28 0.36
C VAL A 43 -4.73 -5.40 1.87
N VAL A 44 -5.47 -4.62 2.63
CA VAL A 44 -5.42 -4.57 4.09
C VAL A 44 -6.74 -5.13 4.63
N THR A 45 -6.65 -6.12 5.52
CA THR A 45 -7.80 -6.61 6.28
C THR A 45 -7.66 -6.18 7.73
N LEU A 46 -8.66 -5.45 8.23
CA LEU A 46 -8.68 -4.99 9.63
C LEU A 46 -9.05 -6.13 10.58
N ASP A 47 -8.42 -6.13 11.74
CA ASP A 47 -8.77 -7.04 12.84
C ASP A 47 -9.89 -6.46 13.70
N ALA A 48 -10.63 -7.35 14.37
CA ALA A 48 -11.67 -6.95 15.29
C ALA A 48 -11.10 -6.24 16.53
N GLY A 49 -11.75 -5.17 16.98
CA GLY A 49 -11.44 -4.49 18.25
C GLY A 49 -10.23 -3.56 18.22
N GLU A 50 -9.49 -3.51 17.13
CA GLU A 50 -8.42 -2.53 16.91
C GLU A 50 -8.98 -1.20 16.37
N SER A 51 -8.29 -0.11 16.66
CA SER A 51 -8.59 1.24 16.12
C SER A 51 -7.44 1.83 15.31
N LYS A 52 -6.32 1.11 15.24
CA LYS A 52 -5.13 1.50 14.49
C LYS A 52 -4.48 0.27 13.88
N THR A 53 -4.07 0.40 12.64
CA THR A 53 -3.56 -0.67 11.79
C THR A 53 -2.28 -0.16 11.13
N ILE A 54 -1.15 -0.85 11.32
CA ILE A 54 0.16 -0.42 10.79
C ILE A 54 0.56 -1.32 9.61
N VAL A 55 0.80 -0.72 8.46
CA VAL A 55 1.25 -1.39 7.24
C VAL A 55 2.73 -1.03 7.00
N PRO A 56 3.68 -1.96 7.21
CA PRO A 56 5.08 -1.73 6.92
C PRO A 56 5.31 -1.50 5.43
N PHE A 57 6.00 -0.41 5.07
CA PHE A 57 6.40 -0.11 3.70
C PHE A 57 7.67 0.75 3.75
N SER A 58 8.85 0.12 3.65
CA SER A 58 10.12 0.84 3.81
C SER A 58 10.31 2.05 2.88
N PRO A 59 9.76 2.07 1.65
CA PRO A 59 9.83 3.26 0.79
C PRO A 59 8.89 4.39 1.19
N ALA A 60 7.96 4.19 2.15
CA ALA A 60 7.07 5.25 2.64
C ALA A 60 7.89 6.43 3.18
N ARG A 61 7.49 7.63 2.81
CA ARG A 61 8.02 8.89 3.31
C ARG A 61 6.92 9.68 4.00
N SER A 62 7.30 10.58 4.90
CA SER A 62 6.34 11.40 5.67
C SER A 62 5.59 12.43 4.83
N ASP A 63 6.09 12.78 3.64
CA ASP A 63 5.43 13.64 2.66
C ASP A 63 4.55 12.86 1.66
N GLY A 64 4.54 11.53 1.76
CA GLY A 64 3.67 10.67 0.95
C GLY A 64 2.20 10.77 1.36
N SER A 65 1.32 10.48 0.40
CA SER A 65 -0.11 10.33 0.59
C SER A 65 -0.50 8.86 0.60
N ALA A 66 -1.38 8.48 1.52
CA ALA A 66 -1.96 7.14 1.58
C ALA A 66 -3.47 7.23 1.28
N LEU A 67 -3.92 6.46 0.29
CA LEU A 67 -5.30 6.43 -0.17
C LEU A 67 -5.92 5.08 0.19
N LEU A 68 -7.07 5.11 0.86
CA LEU A 68 -7.81 3.92 1.25
C LEU A 68 -9.13 3.82 0.49
N PHE A 69 -9.43 2.62 -0.02
CA PHE A 69 -10.66 2.34 -0.74
C PHE A 69 -11.33 1.09 -0.16
N PRO A 70 -12.58 1.18 0.32
CA PRO A 70 -13.32 0.00 0.79
C PRO A 70 -13.50 -1.04 -0.31
N GLN A 71 -13.29 -2.32 0.00
CA GLN A 71 -13.43 -3.45 -0.92
C GLN A 71 -14.63 -4.36 -0.61
N ASN A 72 -15.28 -4.18 0.53
CA ASN A 72 -16.48 -4.92 0.90
C ASN A 72 -17.49 -4.02 1.65
N ALA A 73 -18.70 -4.54 1.83
CA ALA A 73 -19.79 -3.78 2.44
C ALA A 73 -19.48 -3.37 3.89
N SER A 74 -18.84 -4.24 4.68
CA SER A 74 -18.46 -3.93 6.07
C SER A 74 -17.44 -2.79 6.14
N ALA A 75 -16.42 -2.80 5.28
CA ALA A 75 -15.46 -1.70 5.17
C ALA A 75 -16.13 -0.39 4.73
N ALA A 76 -17.07 -0.44 3.80
CA ALA A 76 -17.79 0.74 3.32
C ALA A 76 -18.69 1.34 4.42
N VAL A 77 -19.31 0.50 5.24
CA VAL A 77 -20.08 0.94 6.42
C VAL A 77 -19.14 1.59 7.42
N LEU A 78 -18.03 0.93 7.78
CA LEU A 78 -17.05 1.47 8.74
C LEU A 78 -16.51 2.84 8.31
N ALA A 79 -16.17 3.00 7.03
CA ALA A 79 -15.69 4.25 6.47
C ALA A 79 -16.76 5.37 6.42
N ARG A 80 -18.05 5.02 6.45
CA ARG A 80 -19.15 5.98 6.53
C ARG A 80 -19.51 6.37 7.95
N THR A 81 -19.37 5.45 8.90
CA THR A 81 -19.83 5.63 10.28
C THR A 81 -18.73 6.12 11.21
N THR A 82 -17.46 5.95 10.83
CA THR A 82 -16.30 6.31 11.63
C THR A 82 -15.27 7.04 10.77
N ASP A 83 -14.44 7.87 11.42
CA ASP A 83 -13.31 8.50 10.74
C ASP A 83 -12.26 7.43 10.40
N VAL A 84 -12.19 7.06 9.12
CA VAL A 84 -11.17 6.15 8.58
C VAL A 84 -10.23 6.94 7.69
N PHE A 85 -8.95 7.03 8.07
CA PHE A 85 -7.93 7.72 7.30
C PHE A 85 -6.57 7.03 7.41
N ALA A 86 -5.71 7.26 6.42
CA ALA A 86 -4.36 6.76 6.41
C ALA A 86 -3.35 7.90 6.41
N THR A 87 -2.28 7.71 7.18
CA THR A 87 -1.17 8.65 7.28
C THR A 87 0.11 7.95 6.89
N SER A 88 0.87 8.54 5.98
CA SER A 88 2.20 8.06 5.64
C SER A 88 3.22 8.54 6.67
N VAL A 89 4.02 7.61 7.19
CA VAL A 89 5.13 7.87 8.10
C VAL A 89 6.38 7.25 7.48
N ALA A 90 7.57 7.71 7.86
CA ALA A 90 8.79 7.12 7.33
C ALA A 90 8.83 5.60 7.62
N GLY A 91 8.88 4.79 6.56
CA GLY A 91 8.95 3.32 6.63
C GLY A 91 7.62 2.59 6.87
N GLN A 92 6.49 3.28 7.04
CA GLN A 92 5.18 2.64 7.27
C GLN A 92 4.00 3.54 6.91
N VAL A 93 2.83 2.93 6.76
CA VAL A 93 1.55 3.64 6.71
C VAL A 93 0.72 3.26 7.92
N GLU A 94 0.17 4.26 8.59
CA GLU A 94 -0.72 4.09 9.73
C GLU A 94 -2.14 4.35 9.29
N ILE A 95 -3.01 3.35 9.46
CA ILE A 95 -4.44 3.44 9.19
C ILE A 95 -5.14 3.63 10.53
N THR A 96 -5.77 4.78 10.72
CA THR A 96 -6.61 5.06 11.88
C THR A 96 -8.07 4.83 11.49
N HIS A 97 -8.79 4.09 12.32
CA HIS A 97 -10.18 3.72 12.07
C HIS A 97 -10.96 3.57 13.38
N GLY A 98 -12.28 3.63 13.32
CA GLY A 98 -13.11 3.22 14.46
C GLY A 98 -13.00 1.72 14.74
N SER A 99 -13.67 1.25 15.79
CA SER A 99 -13.65 -0.17 16.17
C SER A 99 -14.17 -1.04 15.01
N ALA A 100 -13.28 -1.83 14.42
CA ALA A 100 -13.62 -2.77 13.37
C ALA A 100 -14.27 -4.03 13.96
N ALA A 101 -15.21 -4.63 13.22
CA ALA A 101 -15.82 -5.91 13.59
C ALA A 101 -14.96 -7.11 13.17
N GLY A 102 -13.94 -6.89 12.34
CA GLY A 102 -13.03 -7.89 11.80
C GLY A 102 -13.46 -8.33 10.41
N GLY A 103 -12.50 -8.32 9.47
CA GLY A 103 -12.73 -8.73 8.09
C GLY A 103 -13.16 -7.60 7.15
N GLU A 104 -13.18 -6.35 7.60
CA GLU A 104 -13.24 -5.17 6.74
C GLU A 104 -11.99 -5.12 5.85
N LYS A 105 -12.20 -5.07 4.53
CA LYS A 105 -11.12 -5.09 3.54
C LYS A 105 -11.01 -3.74 2.86
N PHE A 106 -9.79 -3.24 2.75
CA PHE A 106 -9.46 -2.01 2.06
C PHE A 106 -8.34 -2.26 1.06
N SER A 107 -8.41 -1.58 -0.08
CA SER A 107 -7.25 -1.36 -0.94
C SER A 107 -6.53 -0.11 -0.46
N LEU A 108 -5.24 -0.24 -0.18
CA LEU A 108 -4.36 0.85 0.18
C LEU A 108 -3.45 1.16 -1.00
N VAL A 109 -3.35 2.43 -1.38
CA VAL A 109 -2.38 2.92 -2.37
C VAL A 109 -1.52 3.99 -1.72
N ILE A 110 -0.20 3.87 -1.85
CA ILE A 110 0.77 4.79 -1.24
C ILE A 110 1.46 5.59 -2.36
N VAL A 111 1.34 6.91 -2.36
CA VAL A 111 1.91 7.78 -3.40
C VAL A 111 2.89 8.76 -2.76
N GLY A 112 4.15 8.74 -3.17
CA GLY A 112 5.22 9.62 -2.66
C GLY A 112 6.54 9.36 -3.34
#